data_AF-S8AIF7-F1
#
_entry.id   AF-S8AIF7-F1
#
_cell.length_a   1.000
_cell.length_b   1.000
_cell.length_c   1.000
_cell.angle_alpha   90.00
_cell.angle_beta   90.00
_cell.angle_gamma   90.00
#
_symmetry.space_group_name_H-M   'P 1'
#
loop_
_entity.id
_entity.type
_entity.pdbx_description
1 polymer ?
#
loop_
_entity_poly.entity_id
_entity_poly.type
_entity_poly.pdbx_seq_one_letter_code
_entity_poly.pdbx_strand_id
1 'polypeptide(L)'
;MGGKKAAGENSKKAAGNARKAEAAASKKAVEDSKRAAEEEKEWSKGAKGNAKKEDAEAKKAEAARKKAERDALLAAEEASQPSKGKGAGAKTAQKKTRGLDLSQLDDSFSGNKSSALNASGIDNALDALSLTSKDTSKVERHPERRFKAAYAAFEARRLPEIEQENPGLRRQQRIDLCRKEFEKSEENPFNQVHVAVNASKDEIAQIREAERKKTEGRLTK
;
A
#
# COMPACT_ATOMS: atom_id res chain seq x y z
N MET A 1 83.28 13.32 -10.70
CA MET A 1 82.75 13.58 -9.35
C MET A 1 81.61 14.58 -9.47
N GLY A 2 80.38 14.12 -9.78
CA GLY A 2 79.20 14.98 -9.92
C GLY A 2 78.37 14.93 -8.65
N GLY A 3 78.39 16.00 -7.88
CA GLY A 3 77.82 16.09 -6.53
C GLY A 3 76.33 15.78 -6.46
N LYS A 4 75.99 14.87 -5.55
CA LYS A 4 74.62 14.58 -5.13
C LYS A 4 74.11 15.76 -4.30
N LYS A 5 73.58 16.78 -4.98
CA LYS A 5 72.86 17.86 -4.30
C LYS A 5 71.64 17.26 -3.58
N ALA A 6 71.58 17.47 -2.28
CA ALA A 6 70.44 17.19 -1.43
C ALA A 6 69.24 18.02 -1.92
N ALA A 7 68.48 17.45 -2.85
CA ALA A 7 67.19 17.97 -3.26
C ALA A 7 66.14 17.17 -2.51
N GLY A 8 65.32 17.86 -1.72
CA GLY A 8 64.20 17.29 -0.98
C GLY A 8 63.39 16.34 -1.85
N GLU A 9 62.85 15.30 -1.21
CA GLU A 9 62.13 14.18 -1.81
C GLU A 9 61.50 14.53 -3.16
N ASN A 10 61.99 13.92 -4.24
CA ASN A 10 61.48 14.09 -5.60
C ASN A 10 59.94 14.10 -5.57
N SER A 11 59.31 15.24 -5.90
CA SER A 11 57.88 15.53 -5.72
C SER A 11 56.96 14.40 -6.22
N LYS A 12 57.38 13.67 -7.26
CA LYS A 12 56.64 12.51 -7.79
C LYS A 12 56.67 11.29 -6.86
N LYS A 13 57.77 11.07 -6.13
CA LYS A 13 57.90 10.04 -5.09
C LYS A 13 57.10 10.42 -3.84
N ALA A 14 57.13 11.69 -3.45
CA ALA A 14 56.29 12.20 -2.35
C ALA A 14 54.79 12.04 -2.66
N ALA A 15 54.35 12.39 -3.87
CA ALA A 15 52.95 12.19 -4.31
C ALA A 15 52.54 10.70 -4.37
N GLY A 16 53.45 9.81 -4.79
CA GLY A 16 53.21 8.37 -4.80
C GLY A 16 53.07 7.76 -3.41
N ASN A 17 53.90 8.20 -2.46
CA ASN A 17 53.79 7.81 -1.06
C ASN A 17 52.54 8.39 -0.40
N ALA A 18 52.17 9.64 -0.72
CA ALA A 18 50.92 10.25 -0.25
C ALA A 18 49.69 9.46 -0.71
N ARG A 19 49.61 9.08 -1.99
CA ARG A 19 48.51 8.24 -2.50
C ARG A 19 48.45 6.86 -1.84
N LYS A 20 49.60 6.25 -1.53
CA LYS A 20 49.64 4.98 -0.79
C LYS A 20 49.19 5.15 0.66
N ALA A 21 49.56 6.26 1.30
CA ALA A 21 49.13 6.60 2.65
C ALA A 21 47.62 6.89 2.71
N GLU A 22 47.06 7.63 1.75
CA GLU A 22 45.61 7.87 1.61
C GLU A 22 44.84 6.57 1.36
N ALA A 23 45.35 5.69 0.48
CA ALA A 23 44.74 4.38 0.25
C ALA A 23 44.77 3.51 1.52
N ALA A 24 45.86 3.52 2.29
CA ALA A 24 45.94 2.82 3.57
C ALA A 24 45.02 3.44 4.63
N ALA A 25 44.92 4.77 4.69
CA ALA A 25 44.05 5.48 5.60
C ALA A 25 42.57 5.24 5.28
N SER A 26 42.19 5.21 4.00
CA SER A 26 40.82 4.89 3.57
C SER A 26 40.41 3.46 3.93
N LYS A 27 41.32 2.48 3.77
CA LYS A 27 41.08 1.10 4.19
C LYS A 27 40.92 0.98 5.70
N LYS A 28 41.79 1.63 6.48
CA LYS A 28 41.68 1.71 7.94
C LYS A 28 40.37 2.37 8.38
N ALA A 29 39.98 3.48 7.75
CA ALA A 29 38.72 4.15 8.06
C ALA A 29 37.50 3.25 7.77
N VAL A 30 37.54 2.45 6.71
CA VAL A 30 36.48 1.47 6.42
C VAL A 30 36.46 0.35 7.47
N GLU A 31 37.62 -0.19 7.87
CA GLU A 31 37.71 -1.21 8.92
C GLU A 31 37.26 -0.67 10.27
N ASP A 32 37.66 0.55 10.62
CA ASP A 32 37.25 1.25 11.84
C ASP A 32 35.74 1.52 11.84
N SER A 33 35.16 1.93 10.70
CA SER A 33 33.71 2.12 10.58
C SER A 33 32.93 0.81 10.74
N LYS A 34 33.48 -0.32 10.26
CA LYS A 34 32.87 -1.64 10.42
C LYS A 34 32.94 -2.11 11.87
N ARG A 35 34.10 -1.96 12.50
CA ARG A 35 34.29 -2.29 13.92
C ARG A 35 33.40 -1.44 14.82
N ALA A 36 33.32 -0.12 14.58
CA ALA A 36 32.42 0.75 15.32
C ALA A 36 30.94 0.35 15.15
N ALA A 37 30.53 -0.06 13.95
CA ALA A 37 29.17 -0.54 13.71
C ALA A 37 28.89 -1.91 14.37
N GLU A 38 29.90 -2.77 14.53
CA GLU A 38 29.79 -4.04 15.25
C GLU A 38 29.76 -3.81 16.77
N GLU A 39 30.62 -2.94 17.29
CA GLU A 39 30.64 -2.55 18.71
C GLU A 39 29.34 -1.84 19.12
N GLU A 40 28.77 -0.98 18.27
CA GLU A 40 27.46 -0.35 18.52
C GLU A 40 26.34 -1.40 18.57
N LYS A 41 26.38 -2.41 17.69
CA LYS A 41 25.42 -3.52 17.73
C LYS A 41 25.58 -4.33 19.02
N GLU A 42 26.80 -4.55 19.50
CA GLU A 42 27.02 -5.26 20.76
C GLU A 42 26.57 -4.43 21.97
N TRP A 43 26.85 -3.14 22.00
CA TRP A 43 26.40 -2.22 23.04
C TRP A 43 24.88 -2.06 23.07
N SER A 44 24.23 -2.04 21.90
CA SER A 44 22.78 -1.94 21.80
C SER A 44 22.03 -3.17 22.36
N LYS A 45 22.66 -4.35 22.43
CA LYS A 45 22.06 -5.56 23.03
C LYS A 45 21.88 -5.45 24.54
N GLY A 46 22.69 -4.63 25.22
CA GLY A 46 22.61 -4.41 26.67
C GLY A 46 21.74 -3.22 27.08
N ALA A 47 21.38 -2.36 26.13
CA ALA A 47 20.53 -1.20 26.40
C ALA A 47 19.09 -1.65 26.71
N LYS A 48 18.61 -1.33 27.91
CA LYS A 48 17.23 -1.62 28.33
C LYS A 48 16.27 -0.90 27.39
N GLY A 49 15.52 -1.67 26.60
CA GLY A 49 14.78 -1.20 25.44
C GLY A 49 13.88 0.03 25.70
N ASN A 50 14.24 1.14 25.07
CA ASN A 50 13.41 2.33 24.93
C ASN A 50 12.54 2.29 23.65
N ALA A 51 12.52 1.12 22.98
CA ALA A 51 11.82 0.88 21.71
C ALA A 51 10.35 1.30 21.72
N LYS A 52 9.63 1.12 22.85
CA LYS A 52 8.23 1.57 22.96
C LYS A 52 8.10 3.11 22.96
N LYS A 53 9.10 3.83 23.47
CA LYS A 53 9.12 5.30 23.50
C LYS A 53 9.55 5.85 22.15
N GLU A 54 10.55 5.23 21.52
CA GLU A 54 11.03 5.59 20.18
C GLU A 54 10.00 5.30 19.09
N ASP A 55 9.28 4.17 19.15
CA ASP A 55 8.17 3.88 18.22
C ASP A 55 7.01 4.88 18.40
N ALA A 56 6.71 5.30 19.63
CA ALA A 56 5.68 6.29 19.89
C ALA A 56 6.07 7.69 19.40
N GLU A 57 7.34 8.06 19.55
CA GLU A 57 7.89 9.33 19.10
C GLU A 57 8.03 9.37 17.57
N ALA A 58 8.43 8.27 16.93
CA ALA A 58 8.45 8.11 15.48
C ALA A 58 7.05 8.19 14.86
N LYS A 59 6.05 7.54 15.45
CA LYS A 59 4.65 7.64 15.00
C LYS A 59 4.10 9.05 15.17
N LYS A 60 4.45 9.75 16.25
CA LYS A 60 4.04 11.15 16.47
C LYS A 60 4.71 12.10 15.47
N ALA A 61 5.99 11.89 15.16
CA ALA A 61 6.71 12.67 14.17
C ALA A 61 6.18 12.43 12.74
N GLU A 62 5.87 11.19 12.37
CA GLU A 62 5.29 10.86 11.08
C GLU A 62 3.86 11.44 10.92
N ALA A 63 3.04 11.36 11.97
CA ALA A 63 1.71 11.95 11.98
C ALA A 63 1.77 13.49 11.86
N ALA A 64 2.71 14.14 12.54
CA ALA A 64 2.93 15.58 12.42
C ALA A 64 3.37 15.97 10.99
N ARG A 65 4.24 15.18 10.37
CA ARG A 65 4.67 15.40 8.98
C ARG A 65 3.52 15.23 7.99
N LYS A 66 2.73 14.15 8.10
CA LYS A 66 1.54 13.92 7.26
C LYS A 66 0.49 15.01 7.45
N LYS A 67 0.30 15.50 8.67
CA LYS A 67 -0.61 16.61 8.95
C LYS A 67 -0.11 17.90 8.29
N ALA A 68 1.18 18.23 8.41
CA ALA A 68 1.75 19.41 7.77
C ALA A 68 1.67 19.36 6.24
N GLU A 69 1.88 18.20 5.63
CA GLU A 69 1.75 18.00 4.19
C GLU A 69 0.29 18.15 3.73
N ARG A 70 -0.66 17.56 4.46
CA ARG A 70 -2.09 17.72 4.19
C ARG A 70 -2.53 19.19 4.31
N ASP A 71 -2.09 19.86 5.36
CA ASP A 71 -2.44 21.27 5.61
C ASP A 71 -1.83 22.19 4.53
N ALA A 72 -0.62 21.88 4.06
CA ALA A 72 0.01 22.59 2.94
C ALA A 72 -0.72 22.35 1.61
N LEU A 73 -1.18 21.13 1.34
CA LEU A 73 -2.00 20.82 0.17
C LEU A 73 -3.36 21.52 0.22
N LEU A 74 -4.02 21.53 1.39
CA LEU A 74 -5.28 22.23 1.57
C LEU A 74 -5.12 23.74 1.37
N ALA A 75 -4.03 24.33 1.89
CA ALA A 75 -3.74 25.75 1.67
C ALA A 75 -3.44 26.07 0.20
N ALA A 76 -2.77 25.16 -0.53
CA ALA A 76 -2.54 25.31 -1.96
C ALA A 76 -3.86 25.18 -2.76
N GLU A 77 -4.74 24.26 -2.37
CA GLU A 77 -6.08 24.13 -2.94
C GLU A 77 -6.93 25.39 -2.67
N GLU A 78 -6.93 25.92 -1.44
CA GLU A 78 -7.66 27.13 -1.06
C GLU A 78 -7.11 28.38 -1.76
N ALA A 79 -5.80 28.46 -2.01
CA ALA A 79 -5.20 29.53 -2.81
C ALA A 79 -5.50 29.40 -4.31
N SER A 80 -5.73 28.19 -4.82
CA SER A 80 -6.10 27.94 -6.22
C SER A 80 -7.60 28.10 -6.49
N GLN A 81 -8.42 28.07 -5.44
CA GLN A 81 -9.84 28.40 -5.53
C GLN A 81 -9.97 29.90 -5.85
N PRO A 82 -10.71 30.28 -6.91
CA PRO A 82 -10.87 31.68 -7.27
C PRO A 82 -11.58 32.42 -6.13
N SER A 83 -10.87 33.37 -5.50
CA SER A 83 -11.41 34.23 -4.46
C SER A 83 -12.53 35.10 -5.04
N LYS A 84 -13.78 34.62 -5.00
CA LYS A 84 -14.93 35.52 -5.06
C LYS A 84 -14.95 36.26 -3.72
N GLY A 85 -14.46 37.49 -3.76
CA GLY A 85 -14.24 38.34 -2.61
C GLY A 85 -15.40 38.33 -1.62
N LYS A 86 -15.03 38.23 -0.34
CA LYS A 86 -15.88 38.55 0.79
C LYS A 86 -16.10 40.06 0.78
N GLY A 87 -17.20 40.53 0.20
CA GLY A 87 -17.74 41.88 0.43
C GLY A 87 -18.19 42.64 -0.81
N ALA A 88 -19.37 43.26 -0.65
CA ALA A 88 -19.98 44.32 -1.45
C ALA A 88 -20.60 43.94 -2.81
N GLY A 89 -21.92 43.72 -2.80
CA GLY A 89 -22.72 43.66 -4.02
C GLY A 89 -24.16 43.26 -3.77
N ALA A 90 -24.93 44.13 -3.12
CA ALA A 90 -26.38 44.01 -3.02
C ALA A 90 -27.01 43.93 -4.43
N LYS A 91 -27.45 42.73 -4.82
CA LYS A 91 -28.42 42.51 -5.90
C LYS A 91 -29.28 41.32 -5.50
N THR A 92 -30.55 41.61 -5.22
CA THR A 92 -31.61 40.67 -4.91
C THR A 92 -31.74 39.58 -5.99
N ALA A 93 -31.23 38.39 -5.73
CA ALA A 93 -31.54 37.20 -6.53
C ALA A 93 -32.78 36.54 -5.91
N GLN A 94 -33.93 36.76 -6.55
CA GLN A 94 -35.19 36.13 -6.19
C GLN A 94 -35.00 34.61 -6.10
N LYS A 95 -35.42 34.03 -4.97
CA LYS A 95 -35.51 32.58 -4.80
C LYS A 95 -36.49 32.02 -5.85
N LYS A 96 -35.98 31.59 -7.00
CA LYS A 96 -36.68 30.61 -7.83
C LYS A 96 -36.36 29.26 -7.21
N THR A 97 -37.31 28.76 -6.42
CA THR A 97 -37.43 27.35 -6.07
C THR A 97 -37.75 26.59 -7.37
N ARG A 98 -36.76 26.48 -8.25
CA ARG A 98 -36.83 25.51 -9.34
C ARG A 98 -36.43 24.20 -8.66
N GLY A 99 -37.45 23.46 -8.24
CA GLY A 99 -37.27 22.11 -7.72
C GLY A 99 -36.29 21.38 -8.64
N LEU A 100 -35.32 20.71 -8.02
CA LEU A 100 -34.44 19.79 -8.73
C LEU A 100 -35.37 18.85 -9.51
N ASP A 101 -35.30 18.94 -10.84
CA ASP A 101 -36.13 18.11 -11.71
C ASP A 101 -35.58 16.68 -11.65
N LEU A 102 -36.09 15.92 -10.68
CA LEU A 102 -35.72 14.53 -10.43
C LEU A 102 -36.06 13.63 -11.63
N SER A 103 -36.91 14.08 -12.57
CA SER A 103 -37.18 13.35 -13.82
C SER A 103 -35.94 13.22 -14.70
N GLN A 104 -35.02 14.18 -14.66
CA GLN A 104 -33.80 14.11 -15.48
C GLN A 104 -32.77 13.14 -14.87
N LEU A 105 -32.81 12.90 -13.56
CA LEU A 105 -31.97 11.90 -12.90
C LEU A 105 -32.54 10.48 -13.07
N ASP A 106 -33.87 10.35 -13.13
CA ASP A 106 -34.56 9.09 -13.43
C ASP A 106 -34.28 8.62 -14.87
N ASP A 107 -34.32 9.51 -15.86
CA ASP A 107 -34.04 9.14 -17.27
C ASP A 107 -32.57 8.75 -17.50
N SER A 108 -31.64 9.35 -16.74
CA SER A 108 -30.22 8.96 -16.77
C SER A 108 -29.96 7.57 -16.16
N PHE A 109 -30.85 7.09 -15.29
CA PHE A 109 -30.83 5.72 -14.75
C PHE A 109 -31.70 4.75 -15.56
N SER A 110 -32.70 5.26 -16.30
CA SER A 110 -33.68 4.49 -17.07
C SER A 110 -33.25 4.18 -18.52
N GLY A 111 -32.27 4.93 -19.05
CA GLY A 111 -31.74 4.71 -20.41
C GLY A 111 -30.94 3.43 -20.60
N ASN A 112 -30.53 2.77 -19.52
CA ASN A 112 -30.03 1.40 -19.57
C ASN A 112 -31.12 0.54 -18.96
N LYS A 113 -31.84 -0.21 -19.78
CA LYS A 113 -32.82 -1.21 -19.35
C LYS A 113 -32.05 -2.36 -18.67
N SER A 114 -31.44 -2.08 -17.51
CA SER A 114 -30.96 -3.09 -16.59
C SER A 114 -32.22 -3.84 -16.19
N SER A 115 -32.30 -5.11 -16.61
CA SER A 115 -33.20 -6.09 -16.00
C SER A 115 -33.29 -5.78 -14.51
N ALA A 116 -34.49 -5.56 -13.97
CA ALA A 116 -34.64 -5.28 -12.55
C ALA A 116 -33.94 -6.40 -11.76
N LEU A 117 -32.75 -6.10 -11.23
CA LEU A 117 -31.94 -7.05 -10.50
C LEU A 117 -32.60 -7.18 -9.13
N ASN A 118 -33.20 -8.33 -8.85
CA ASN A 118 -33.85 -8.61 -7.58
C ASN A 118 -32.78 -8.97 -6.54
N ALA A 119 -32.11 -7.95 -6.02
CA ALA A 119 -31.11 -8.10 -4.97
C ALA A 119 -31.77 -8.15 -3.58
N SER A 120 -32.46 -9.25 -3.27
CA SER A 120 -32.96 -9.48 -1.91
C SER A 120 -31.84 -10.07 -1.03
N GLY A 121 -31.47 -9.37 0.06
CA GLY A 121 -30.37 -9.76 0.95
C GLY A 121 -29.05 -9.04 0.67
N ILE A 122 -28.15 -9.04 1.67
CA ILE A 122 -26.88 -8.30 1.63
C ILE A 122 -25.96 -8.85 0.53
N ASP A 123 -25.79 -10.16 0.46
CA ASP A 123 -24.87 -10.80 -0.49
C ASP A 123 -25.31 -10.55 -1.95
N ASN A 124 -26.61 -10.66 -2.23
CA ASN A 124 -27.16 -10.36 -3.55
C ASN A 124 -27.04 -8.86 -3.91
N ALA A 125 -27.14 -7.96 -2.93
CA ALA A 125 -26.91 -6.53 -3.14
C ALA A 125 -25.43 -6.22 -3.44
N LEU A 126 -24.50 -6.91 -2.78
CA LEU A 126 -23.07 -6.80 -3.05
C LEU A 126 -22.72 -7.34 -4.44
N ASP A 127 -23.32 -8.46 -4.86
CA ASP A 127 -23.16 -8.98 -6.23
C ASP A 127 -23.71 -8.03 -7.28
N ALA A 128 -24.91 -7.47 -7.05
CA ALA A 128 -25.50 -6.48 -7.95
C ALA A 128 -24.62 -5.22 -8.05
N LEU A 129 -24.03 -4.78 -6.94
CA LEU A 129 -23.07 -3.67 -6.96
C LEU A 129 -21.79 -4.04 -7.72
N SER A 130 -21.23 -5.24 -7.51
CA SER A 130 -20.06 -5.76 -8.21
C SER A 130 -20.28 -5.84 -9.74
N LEU A 131 -21.51 -6.14 -10.17
CA LEU A 131 -21.89 -6.15 -11.59
C LEU A 131 -21.96 -4.75 -12.23
N THR A 132 -22.27 -3.73 -11.44
CA THR A 132 -22.35 -2.32 -11.88
C THR A 132 -21.02 -1.59 -11.72
N SER A 133 -20.23 -1.96 -10.71
CA SER A 133 -18.89 -1.44 -10.50
C SER A 133 -18.01 -1.97 -11.61
N LYS A 134 -17.38 -1.06 -12.36
CA LYS A 134 -16.39 -1.42 -13.37
C LYS A 134 -15.06 -1.77 -12.69
N ASP A 135 -15.12 -2.66 -11.71
CA ASP A 135 -13.93 -3.12 -11.01
C ASP A 135 -13.13 -3.98 -11.99
N THR A 136 -12.07 -3.36 -12.49
CA THR A 136 -11.09 -3.96 -13.40
C THR A 136 -10.17 -4.94 -12.68
N SER A 137 -10.67 -5.62 -11.65
CA SER A 137 -9.93 -6.62 -10.89
C SER A 137 -9.40 -7.65 -11.90
N LYS A 138 -8.10 -7.56 -12.12
CA LYS A 138 -7.40 -8.37 -13.11
C LYS A 138 -7.54 -9.82 -12.64
N VAL A 139 -8.44 -10.56 -13.27
CA VAL A 139 -8.57 -12.02 -13.08
C VAL A 139 -7.18 -12.61 -12.99
N GLU A 140 -6.90 -13.24 -11.84
CA GLU A 140 -5.57 -13.70 -11.48
C GLU A 140 -5.21 -14.94 -12.30
N ARG A 141 -3.99 -14.93 -12.84
CA ARG A 141 -3.36 -16.03 -13.58
C ARG A 141 -2.43 -16.88 -12.71
N HIS A 142 -1.95 -16.34 -11.60
CA HIS A 142 -1.00 -16.98 -10.68
C HIS A 142 -1.50 -17.01 -9.23
N PRO A 143 -2.54 -17.80 -8.94
CA PRO A 143 -3.05 -17.94 -7.56
C PRO A 143 -1.98 -18.45 -6.59
N GLU A 144 -1.08 -19.34 -7.05
CA GLU A 144 0.06 -19.86 -6.25
C GLU A 144 0.99 -18.76 -5.72
N ARG A 145 1.25 -17.72 -6.53
CA ARG A 145 2.14 -16.63 -6.14
C ARG A 145 1.47 -15.67 -5.15
N ARG A 146 0.16 -15.47 -5.30
CA ARG A 146 -0.62 -14.62 -4.39
C ARG A 146 -0.95 -15.32 -3.08
N PHE A 147 -1.06 -16.64 -3.06
CA PHE A 147 -1.43 -17.41 -1.87
C PHE A 147 -0.57 -17.05 -0.66
N LYS A 148 0.75 -16.98 -0.82
CA LYS A 148 1.66 -16.62 0.28
C LYS A 148 1.42 -15.20 0.81
N ALA A 149 1.18 -14.24 -0.07
CA ALA A 149 0.93 -12.85 0.31
C ALA A 149 -0.44 -12.67 0.97
N ALA A 150 -1.48 -13.30 0.39
CA ALA A 150 -2.83 -13.30 0.93
C ALA A 150 -2.88 -14.01 2.29
N TYR A 151 -2.22 -15.16 2.43
CA TYR A 151 -2.12 -15.87 3.71
C TYR A 151 -1.39 -15.04 4.77
N ALA A 152 -0.28 -14.37 4.41
CA ALA A 152 0.43 -13.51 5.34
C ALA A 152 -0.41 -12.29 5.78
N ALA A 153 -1.20 -11.71 4.88
CA ALA A 153 -2.12 -10.63 5.21
C ALA A 153 -3.24 -11.10 6.15
N PHE A 154 -3.81 -12.28 5.88
CA PHE A 154 -4.83 -12.89 6.73
C PHE A 154 -4.27 -13.29 8.10
N GLU A 155 -3.09 -13.92 8.16
CA GLU A 155 -2.40 -14.29 9.39
C GLU A 155 -2.15 -13.05 10.27
N ALA A 156 -1.63 -11.96 9.70
CA ALA A 156 -1.34 -10.75 10.45
C ALA A 156 -2.59 -10.13 11.12
N ARG A 157 -3.76 -10.26 10.49
CA ARG A 157 -5.03 -9.76 11.01
C ARG A 157 -5.68 -10.75 11.99
N ARG A 158 -5.72 -12.04 11.64
CA ARG A 158 -6.51 -13.05 12.35
C ARG A 158 -5.77 -13.69 13.52
N LEU A 159 -4.43 -13.77 13.48
CA LEU A 159 -3.61 -14.30 14.58
C LEU A 159 -3.84 -13.60 15.94
N PRO A 160 -3.92 -12.26 16.05
CA PRO A 160 -4.23 -11.60 17.32
C PRO A 160 -5.67 -11.85 17.80
N GLU A 161 -6.64 -12.01 16.88
CA GLU A 161 -8.02 -12.35 17.22
C GLU A 161 -8.08 -13.77 17.82
N ILE A 162 -7.42 -14.75 17.18
CA ILE A 162 -7.33 -16.12 17.68
C ILE A 162 -6.57 -16.20 19.02
N GLU A 163 -5.57 -15.35 19.24
CA GLU A 163 -4.87 -15.28 20.53
C GLU A 163 -5.77 -14.78 21.67
N GLN A 164 -6.69 -13.86 21.38
CA GLN A 164 -7.69 -13.39 22.35
C GLN A 164 -8.80 -14.42 22.59
N GLU A 165 -9.29 -15.07 21.53
CA GLU A 165 -10.32 -16.12 21.61
C GLU A 165 -9.80 -17.39 22.30
N ASN A 166 -8.54 -17.75 22.03
CA ASN A 166 -7.90 -18.99 22.48
C ASN A 166 -6.52 -18.74 23.11
N PRO A 167 -6.46 -18.11 24.29
CA PRO A 167 -5.19 -17.76 24.94
C PRO A 167 -4.38 -19.00 25.40
N GLY A 168 -5.00 -20.17 25.52
CA GLY A 168 -4.36 -21.41 25.94
C GLY A 168 -3.66 -22.20 24.82
N LEU A 169 -3.88 -21.85 23.55
CA LEU A 169 -3.28 -22.58 22.42
C LEU A 169 -1.86 -22.10 22.13
N ARG A 170 -0.97 -23.06 21.82
CA ARG A 170 0.39 -22.76 21.36
C ARG A 170 0.33 -21.99 20.04
N ARG A 171 1.29 -21.08 19.80
CA ARG A 171 1.36 -20.29 18.56
C ARG A 171 1.19 -21.13 17.28
N GLN A 172 1.84 -22.29 17.20
CA GLN A 172 1.70 -23.18 16.04
C GLN A 172 0.26 -23.68 15.82
N GLN A 173 -0.45 -24.05 16.90
CA GLN A 173 -1.84 -24.48 16.82
C GLN A 173 -2.76 -23.33 16.36
N ARG A 174 -2.47 -22.10 16.79
CA ARG A 174 -3.19 -20.90 16.33
C ARG A 174 -2.96 -20.61 14.85
N ILE A 175 -1.73 -20.79 14.38
CA ILE A 175 -1.39 -20.69 12.94
C ILE A 175 -2.12 -21.78 12.14
N ASP A 176 -2.18 -23.00 12.65
CA ASP A 176 -2.88 -24.10 11.98
C ASP A 176 -4.40 -23.85 11.91
N LEU A 177 -5.00 -23.26 12.95
CA LEU A 177 -6.39 -22.79 12.93
C LEU A 177 -6.60 -21.67 11.90
N CYS A 178 -5.74 -20.66 11.93
CA CYS A 178 -5.76 -19.55 10.99
C CYS A 178 -5.64 -20.05 9.54
N ARG A 179 -4.80 -21.05 9.29
CA ARG A 179 -4.66 -21.69 7.97
C ARG A 179 -5.94 -22.41 7.54
N LYS A 180 -6.59 -23.16 8.43
CA LYS A 180 -7.86 -23.83 8.14
C LYS A 180 -8.99 -22.85 7.84
N GLU A 181 -9.02 -21.73 8.56
CA GLU A 181 -9.96 -20.64 8.26
C GLU A 181 -9.65 -20.00 6.91
N PHE A 182 -8.38 -19.74 6.62
CA PHE A 182 -7.94 -19.16 5.35
C PHE A 182 -8.27 -20.06 4.15
N GLU A 183 -8.06 -21.37 4.26
CA GLU A 183 -8.39 -22.33 3.19
C GLU A 183 -9.87 -22.28 2.77
N LYS A 184 -10.77 -21.94 3.71
CA LYS A 184 -12.21 -21.77 3.46
C LYS A 184 -12.64 -20.34 3.14
N SER A 185 -11.79 -19.36 3.40
CA SER A 185 -12.09 -17.94 3.22
C SER A 185 -12.16 -17.58 1.74
N GLU A 186 -13.00 -16.59 1.42
CA GLU A 186 -13.06 -15.96 0.08
C GLU A 186 -11.79 -15.15 -0.24
N GLU A 187 -10.99 -14.80 0.78
CA GLU A 187 -9.70 -14.13 0.59
C GLU A 187 -8.61 -15.05 0.02
N ASN A 188 -8.84 -16.37 0.01
CA ASN A 188 -7.94 -17.32 -0.62
C ASN A 188 -8.00 -17.19 -2.16
N PRO A 189 -6.89 -16.82 -2.84
CA PRO A 189 -6.88 -16.68 -4.30
C PRO A 189 -7.28 -17.95 -5.07
N PHE A 190 -7.20 -19.13 -4.46
CA PHE A 190 -7.65 -20.38 -5.08
C PHE A 190 -9.18 -20.56 -5.07
N ASN A 191 -9.88 -19.95 -4.10
CA ASN A 191 -11.34 -19.98 -4.03
C ASN A 191 -11.97 -18.94 -4.97
N GLN A 192 -11.15 -18.01 -5.50
CA GLN A 192 -11.56 -17.02 -6.47
C GLN A 192 -11.42 -17.55 -7.90
N VAL A 193 -12.13 -16.91 -8.82
CA VAL A 193 -12.05 -17.20 -10.26
C VAL A 193 -10.65 -16.85 -10.77
N HIS A 194 -9.93 -17.86 -11.23
CA HIS A 194 -8.60 -17.75 -11.80
C HIS A 194 -8.57 -18.31 -13.22
N VAL A 195 -7.57 -17.91 -13.99
CA VAL A 195 -7.41 -18.33 -15.39
C VAL A 195 -6.04 -18.96 -15.60
N ALA A 196 -5.93 -19.87 -16.56
CA ALA A 196 -4.65 -20.47 -16.94
C ALA A 196 -3.62 -19.39 -17.33
N VAL A 197 -2.36 -19.63 -16.97
CA VAL A 197 -1.25 -18.70 -17.20
C VAL A 197 -1.11 -18.28 -18.67
N ASN A 198 -1.33 -19.22 -19.59
CA ASN A 198 -1.17 -19.03 -21.03
C ASN A 198 -2.47 -18.64 -21.74
N ALA A 199 -3.55 -18.33 -21.01
CA ALA A 199 -4.83 -18.01 -21.62
C ALA A 199 -4.76 -16.72 -22.44
N SER A 200 -5.48 -16.72 -23.57
CA SER A 200 -5.61 -15.56 -24.42
C SER A 200 -6.45 -14.46 -23.75
N LYS A 201 -6.34 -13.21 -24.24
CA LYS A 201 -7.15 -12.10 -23.71
C LYS A 201 -8.65 -12.36 -23.90
N ASP A 202 -9.01 -13.03 -24.99
CA ASP A 202 -10.39 -13.37 -25.33
C ASP A 202 -10.93 -14.46 -24.41
N GLU A 203 -10.15 -15.49 -24.08
CA GLU A 203 -10.51 -16.50 -23.08
C GLU A 203 -10.72 -15.87 -21.69
N ILE A 204 -9.87 -14.94 -21.29
CA ILE A 204 -10.04 -14.21 -20.01
C ILE A 204 -11.34 -13.40 -20.03
N ALA A 205 -11.67 -12.75 -21.15
CA ALA A 205 -12.92 -12.00 -21.30
C ALA A 205 -14.14 -12.94 -21.25
N GLN A 206 -14.08 -14.10 -21.91
CA GLN A 206 -15.15 -15.10 -21.89
C GLN A 206 -15.39 -15.67 -20.49
N ILE A 207 -14.34 -15.99 -19.73
CA ILE A 207 -14.48 -16.49 -18.35
C ILE A 207 -15.10 -15.41 -17.45
N ARG A 208 -14.69 -14.15 -17.60
CA ARG A 208 -15.31 -13.02 -16.88
C ARG A 208 -16.78 -12.86 -17.24
N GLU A 209 -17.10 -12.93 -18.53
CA GLU A 209 -18.47 -12.78 -19.01
C GLU A 209 -19.35 -13.96 -18.57
N ALA A 210 -18.81 -15.18 -18.53
CA ALA A 210 -19.52 -16.35 -18.03
C ALA A 210 -19.86 -16.22 -16.53
N GLU A 211 -18.90 -15.78 -15.71
CA GLU A 211 -19.13 -15.52 -14.29
C GLU A 211 -20.11 -14.36 -14.08
N ARG A 212 -19.96 -13.27 -14.86
CA ARG A 212 -20.89 -12.14 -14.87
C ARG A 212 -22.32 -12.60 -15.18
N LYS A 213 -22.50 -13.40 -16.23
CA LYS A 213 -23.80 -13.99 -16.61
C LYS A 213 -24.36 -14.92 -15.54
N LYS A 214 -23.50 -15.68 -14.86
CA LYS A 214 -23.92 -16.56 -13.75
C LYS A 214 -24.43 -15.75 -12.55
N THR A 215 -23.75 -14.65 -12.20
CA THR A 215 -24.21 -13.74 -11.14
C THR A 215 -25.47 -12.98 -11.55
N GLU A 216 -25.55 -12.49 -12.79
CA GLU A 216 -26.77 -11.87 -13.34
C GLU A 216 -27.94 -12.84 -13.30
N GLY A 217 -27.75 -14.09 -13.76
CA GLY A 217 -28.77 -15.14 -13.73
C GLY A 217 -29.29 -15.47 -12.33
N ARG A 218 -28.43 -15.37 -11.29
CA ARG A 218 -28.84 -15.52 -9.89
C ARG A 218 -29.70 -14.36 -9.40
N LEU A 219 -29.40 -13.13 -9.84
CA LEU A 219 -30.08 -11.90 -9.42
C LEU A 219 -31.35 -11.60 -10.21
N THR A 220 -31.51 -12.19 -11.39
CA THR A 220 -32.71 -12.05 -12.22
C THR A 220 -33.80 -13.07 -11.88
N LYS A 221 -33.51 -14.03 -11.00
CA LYS A 221 -34.42 -15.13 -10.63
C LYS A 221 -35.17 -14.79 -9.35
#